data_AF-A0A6N9BIE2-F1
#
_entry.id   AF-A0A6N9BIE2-F1
#
_cell.length_a   1.000
_cell.length_b   1.000
_cell.length_c   1.000
_cell.angle_alpha   90.00
_cell.angle_beta   90.00
_cell.angle_gamma   90.00
#
_symmetry.space_group_name_H-M   'P 1'
#
loop_
_entity.id
_entity.type
_entity.pdbx_description
1 polymer ?
#
loop_
_entity_poly.entity_id
_entity_poly.type
_entity_poly.pdbx_seq_one_letter_code
_entity_poly.pdbx_strand_id
1 'polypeptide(L)'
;MDETSSTSLDEKGLTKGQRRKLTALRNSIGEEIGTKAFSEWLASQREAGSQKPDGNATLITDTLWPMVQEGRLAIPRGGYLIRRGRGRIIVERRKA
;
A
#
# COMPACT_ATOMS: atom_id res chain seq x y z
N MET A 1 26.23 12.00 -29.67
CA MET A 1 25.07 12.91 -29.74
C MET A 1 24.04 12.31 -28.82
N ASP A 2 24.10 12.70 -27.54
CA ASP A 2 23.24 12.17 -26.49
C ASP A 2 21.86 12.83 -26.62
N GLU A 3 20.89 12.03 -27.03
CA GLU A 3 19.50 12.44 -27.21
C GLU A 3 18.81 12.41 -25.84
N THR A 4 18.71 13.59 -25.20
CA THR A 4 17.97 13.80 -23.96
C THR A 4 16.49 13.52 -24.21
N SER A 5 16.10 12.26 -24.03
CA SER A 5 14.71 11.83 -24.07
C SER A 5 13.96 12.48 -22.92
N SER A 6 13.17 13.51 -23.22
CA SER A 6 12.25 14.14 -22.29
C SER A 6 11.28 13.08 -21.76
N THR A 7 11.57 12.59 -20.56
CA THR A 7 10.75 11.59 -19.88
C THR A 7 9.48 12.29 -19.39
N SER A 8 8.49 12.41 -20.28
CA SER A 8 7.18 12.95 -19.97
C SER A 8 6.48 12.02 -18.97
N LEU A 9 6.53 12.37 -17.68
CA LEU A 9 5.73 11.71 -16.65
C LEU A 9 4.28 12.15 -16.80
N ASP A 10 3.35 11.19 -16.88
CA ASP A 10 1.92 11.50 -16.95
C ASP A 10 1.42 12.07 -15.60
N GLU A 11 1.40 13.40 -15.51
CA GLU A 11 0.98 14.13 -14.31
C GLU A 11 -0.50 13.96 -13.97
N LYS A 12 -1.32 13.50 -14.93
CA LYS A 12 -2.75 13.28 -14.71
C LYS A 12 -3.02 12.03 -13.86
N GLY A 13 -2.13 11.03 -13.93
CA GLY A 13 -2.20 9.82 -13.11
C GLY A 13 -1.67 9.97 -11.68
N LEU A 14 -1.09 11.13 -11.32
CA LEU A 14 -0.49 11.35 -10.00
C LEU A 14 -1.50 11.88 -8.99
N THR A 15 -1.44 11.33 -7.77
CA THR A 15 -2.20 11.86 -6.63
C THR A 15 -1.76 13.29 -6.27
N LYS A 16 -2.61 14.04 -5.56
CA LYS A 16 -2.29 15.41 -5.13
C LYS A 16 -0.98 15.50 -4.34
N GLY A 17 -0.69 14.52 -3.49
CA GLY A 17 0.56 14.46 -2.73
C GLY A 17 1.78 14.19 -3.60
N GLN A 18 1.66 13.28 -4.56
CA GLN A 18 2.72 12.97 -5.53
C GLN A 18 3.06 14.18 -6.40
N ARG A 19 2.07 14.92 -6.88
CA ARG A 19 2.30 16.17 -7.64
C ARG A 19 3.06 17.22 -6.84
N ARG A 20 2.71 17.42 -5.57
CA ARG A 20 3.44 18.35 -4.69
C ARG A 20 4.91 17.94 -4.51
N LYS A 21 5.18 16.65 -4.36
CA LYS A 21 6.56 16.12 -4.27
C LYS A 21 7.34 16.35 -5.56
N LEU A 22 6.72 16.09 -6.71
CA LEU A 22 7.34 16.33 -8.03
C LEU A 22 7.69 17.81 -8.22
N THR A 23 6.74 18.73 -7.94
CA THR A 23 7.00 20.18 -8.03
C THR A 23 8.10 20.63 -7.08
N ALA A 24 8.10 20.15 -5.83
CA ALA A 24 9.15 20.50 -4.88
C ALA A 24 10.54 20.02 -5.34
N LEU A 25 10.62 18.83 -5.92
CA LEU A 25 11.86 18.25 -6.40
C LEU A 25 12.40 19.02 -7.62
N ARG A 26 11.53 19.34 -8.59
CA ARG A 26 11.86 20.18 -9.74
C ARG A 26 12.41 21.54 -9.32
N ASN A 27 11.78 22.18 -8.33
CA ASN A 27 12.23 23.47 -7.80
C ASN A 27 13.57 23.40 -7.05
N SER A 28 13.95 22.23 -6.51
CA SER A 28 15.15 22.08 -5.69
C SER A 28 16.38 21.68 -6.50
N ILE A 29 16.25 20.73 -7.43
CA ILE A 29 17.39 20.12 -8.13
C ILE A 29 17.29 20.25 -9.66
N GLY A 30 16.31 21.01 -10.15
CA GLY A 30 16.06 21.24 -11.57
C GLY A 30 15.03 20.29 -12.18
N GLU A 31 14.45 20.71 -13.29
CA GLU A 31 13.32 20.04 -13.95
C GLU A 31 13.67 18.60 -14.38
N GLU A 32 14.80 18.42 -15.07
CA GLU A 32 15.20 17.13 -15.64
C GLU A 32 15.62 16.13 -14.55
N ILE A 33 16.50 16.56 -13.64
CA ILE A 33 17.00 15.71 -12.54
C ILE A 33 15.87 15.38 -11.56
N GLY A 34 15.02 16.36 -11.25
CA GLY A 34 13.85 16.17 -10.40
C GLY A 34 12.86 15.18 -10.99
N THR A 35 12.58 15.27 -12.29
CA THR A 35 11.67 14.35 -12.96
C THR A 35 12.24 12.92 -12.99
N LYS A 36 13.53 12.74 -13.27
CA LYS A 36 14.20 11.43 -13.25
C LYS A 36 14.24 10.79 -11.86
N ALA A 37 14.65 11.55 -10.84
CA ALA A 37 14.69 11.04 -9.47
C ALA A 37 13.29 10.68 -8.95
N PHE A 38 12.27 11.46 -9.32
CA PHE A 38 10.89 11.18 -8.95
C PHE A 38 10.34 9.92 -9.62
N SER A 39 10.69 9.64 -10.88
CA SER A 39 10.23 8.44 -11.58
C SER A 39 10.84 7.17 -10.98
N GLU A 40 12.14 7.18 -10.66
CA GLU A 40 12.83 6.08 -9.96
C GLU A 40 12.22 5.84 -8.57
N TRP A 41 11.98 6.91 -7.81
CA TRP A 41 11.30 6.81 -6.51
C TRP A 41 9.89 6.24 -6.65
N LEU A 42 9.10 6.71 -7.61
CA LEU A 42 7.73 6.23 -7.82
C LEU A 42 7.70 4.73 -8.19
N ALA A 43 8.65 4.25 -8.98
CA ALA A 43 8.80 2.83 -9.29
C ALA A 43 9.11 2.01 -8.02
N SER A 44 10.05 2.48 -7.17
CA SER A 44 10.37 1.80 -5.91
C SER A 44 9.18 1.71 -4.94
N GLN A 45 8.28 2.70 -4.95
CA GLN A 45 7.09 2.68 -4.10
C GLN A 45 6.07 1.61 -4.56
N ARG A 46 6.00 1.33 -5.86
CA ARG A 46 5.13 0.27 -6.39
C ARG A 46 5.61 -1.11 -5.94
N GLU A 47 6.92 -1.33 -5.99
CA GLU A 47 7.55 -2.57 -5.52
C GLU A 47 7.49 -2.72 -3.99
N ALA A 48 7.57 -1.60 -3.25
CA ALA A 48 7.44 -1.62 -1.79
C ALA A 48 5.99 -1.89 -1.34
N GLY A 49 4.99 -1.47 -2.13
CA GLY A 49 3.57 -1.74 -1.88
C GLY A 49 3.15 -3.17 -2.22
N SER A 50 3.93 -3.88 -3.05
CA SER A 50 3.74 -5.30 -3.33
C SER A 50 4.45 -6.19 -2.31
N GLN A 51 4.36 -5.86 -1.01
CA GLN A 51 4.64 -6.86 0.02
C GLN A 51 3.80 -8.09 -0.33
N LYS A 52 4.48 -9.22 -0.58
CA LYS A 52 3.84 -10.51 -0.82
C LYS A 52 2.71 -10.66 0.20
N PRO A 53 1.47 -10.91 -0.24
CA PRO A 53 0.37 -11.06 0.69
C PRO A 53 0.76 -12.11 1.73
N ASP A 54 0.57 -11.79 3.00
CA ASP A 54 0.87 -12.72 4.09
C ASP A 54 0.05 -14.00 3.84
N GLY A 55 0.74 -15.12 3.56
CA GLY A 55 0.08 -16.38 3.24
C GLY A 55 -0.84 -16.86 4.35
N ASN A 56 -0.55 -16.52 5.62
CA ASN A 56 -1.45 -16.80 6.73
C ASN A 56 -2.70 -15.92 6.65
N ALA A 57 -2.57 -14.65 6.31
CA ALA A 57 -3.71 -13.76 6.14
C ALA A 57 -4.62 -14.26 5.01
N THR A 58 -4.06 -14.68 3.88
CA THR A 58 -4.82 -15.28 2.77
C THR A 58 -5.56 -16.54 3.21
N LEU A 59 -4.87 -17.47 3.87
CA LEU A 59 -5.48 -18.71 4.36
C LEU A 59 -6.61 -18.44 5.36
N ILE A 60 -6.42 -17.48 6.28
CA ILE A 60 -7.43 -17.06 7.24
C ILE A 60 -8.64 -16.47 6.52
N THR A 61 -8.42 -15.58 5.54
CA THR A 61 -9.52 -14.99 4.75
C THR A 61 -10.30 -16.05 4.00
N ASP A 62 -9.62 -16.95 3.28
CA ASP A 62 -10.25 -18.01 2.50
C ASP A 62 -11.06 -18.97 3.37
N THR A 63 -10.59 -19.26 4.59
CA THR A 63 -11.29 -20.12 5.55
C THR A 63 -12.52 -19.43 6.14
N LEU A 64 -12.43 -18.14 6.48
CA LEU A 64 -13.50 -17.41 7.18
C LEU A 64 -14.56 -16.86 6.22
N TRP A 65 -14.21 -16.58 4.96
CA TRP A 65 -15.11 -15.94 4.02
C TRP A 65 -16.42 -16.72 3.77
N PRO A 66 -16.41 -18.04 3.56
CA PRO A 66 -17.64 -18.81 3.41
C PRO A 66 -18.55 -18.71 4.64
N MET A 67 -17.99 -18.72 5.86
CA MET A 67 -18.76 -18.60 7.10
C MET A 67 -19.42 -17.22 7.25
N VAL A 68 -18.79 -16.17 6.73
CA VAL A 68 -19.38 -14.82 6.70
C VAL A 68 -20.52 -14.76 5.69
N GLN A 69 -20.35 -15.37 4.51
CA GLN A 69 -21.41 -15.44 3.48
C GLN A 69 -22.64 -16.23 3.97
N GLU A 70 -22.42 -17.32 4.70
CA GLU A 70 -23.47 -18.12 5.33
C GLU A 70 -24.13 -17.43 6.54
N GLY A 71 -23.65 -16.23 6.93
CA GLY A 71 -24.17 -15.49 8.09
C GLY A 71 -23.85 -16.13 9.45
N ARG A 72 -23.00 -17.16 9.48
CA ARG A 72 -22.57 -17.87 10.70
C ARG A 72 -21.50 -17.12 11.47
N LEU A 73 -20.83 -16.18 10.82
CA LEU A 73 -19.78 -15.34 11.39
C LEU A 73 -20.00 -13.88 11.01
N ALA A 74 -20.11 -13.00 12.01
CA ALA A 74 -20.21 -11.56 11.80
C ALA A 74 -18.95 -10.86 12.35
N ILE A 75 -18.16 -10.25 11.47
CA ILE A 75 -16.97 -9.48 11.86
C ILE A 75 -17.36 -8.00 12.02
N PRO A 76 -17.28 -7.42 13.22
CA PRO A 76 -17.64 -6.02 13.43
C PRO A 76 -16.63 -5.09 12.76
N ARG A 77 -17.05 -3.85 12.50
CA ARG A 77 -16.14 -2.78 12.05
C ARG A 77 -14.98 -2.64 13.05
N GLY A 78 -13.75 -2.64 12.54
CA GLY A 78 -12.51 -2.67 13.34
C GLY A 78 -11.93 -4.06 13.58
N GLY A 79 -12.71 -5.13 13.44
CA GLY A 79 -12.25 -6.52 13.54
C GLY A 79 -12.00 -7.01 14.97
N TYR A 80 -11.22 -8.09 15.06
CA TYR A 80 -10.81 -8.72 16.32
C TYR A 80 -9.29 -8.69 16.47
N LEU A 81 -8.83 -8.48 17.69
CA LEU A 81 -7.44 -8.67 18.10
C LEU A 81 -7.28 -10.11 18.57
N ILE A 82 -6.39 -10.86 17.92
CA ILE A 82 -6.05 -12.22 18.31
C ILE A 82 -4.67 -12.19 18.94
N ARG A 83 -4.56 -12.68 20.19
CA ARG A 83 -3.29 -12.82 20.90
C ARG A 83 -3.14 -14.21 21.50
N ARG A 84 -1.90 -14.68 21.60
CA ARG A 84 -1.58 -15.96 22.23
C ARG A 84 -1.36 -15.76 23.73
N GLY A 85 -2.19 -16.38 24.55
CA GLY A 85 -1.95 -16.54 25.98
C GLY A 85 -1.23 -17.85 26.29
N ARG A 86 -0.85 -18.04 27.56
CA ARG A 86 -0.27 -19.31 28.02
C ARG A 86 -1.32 -20.42 27.91
N GLY A 87 -1.17 -21.28 26.90
CA GLY A 87 -2.06 -22.42 26.61
C GLY A 87 -3.42 -22.08 26.01
N ARG A 88 -3.66 -20.84 25.54
CA ARG A 88 -4.97 -20.43 25.00
C ARG A 88 -4.84 -19.31 23.97
N ILE A 89 -5.84 -19.20 23.10
CA ILE A 89 -6.01 -18.06 22.19
C ILE A 89 -7.01 -17.09 22.82
N ILE A 90 -6.66 -15.81 22.83
CA ILE A 90 -7.50 -14.75 23.37
C ILE A 90 -7.94 -13.87 22.21
N VAL A 91 -9.25 -13.74 22.04
CA VAL A 91 -9.88 -12.96 20.98
C VAL A 91 -10.60 -11.79 21.63
N GLU A 92 -10.14 -10.58 21.35
CA GLU A 92 -10.71 -9.35 21.86
C GLU A 92 -11.35 -8.56 20.72
N ARG A 93 -12.57 -8.05 20.91
CA ARG A 93 -13.16 -7.15 19.93
C ARG A 93 -12.37 -5.84 19.95
N ARG A 94 -11.89 -5.38 18.80
CA ARG A 94 -11.28 -4.05 18.71
C ARG A 94 -12.38 -3.03 19.02
N LYS A 95 -12.28 -2.35 20.17
CA LYS A 95 -13.14 -1.19 20.45
C LYS A 95 -12.83 -0.13 19.39
N ALA A 96 -13.89 0.43 18.82
CA ALA A 96 -13.81 1.54 17.88
C ALA A 96 -13.14 2.75 18.53
#